data_AF-A0A6J7ZW07-F1
#
_entry.id   AF-A0A6J7ZW07-F1
#
_cell.length_a   1.000
_cell.length_b   1.000
_cell.length_c   1.000
_cell.angle_alpha   90.00
_cell.angle_beta   90.00
_cell.angle_gamma   90.00
#
_symmetry.space_group_name_H-M   'P 1'
#
loop_
_entity.id
_entity.type
_entity.pdbx_description
1 polymer ?
#
loop_
_entity_poly.entity_id
_entity_poly.type
_entity_poly.pdbx_seq_one_letter_code
_entity_poly.pdbx_strand_id
1 'polypeptide(L)'
;MCPDDVQWGGEFRRHYKRLAELRSVVPEKTPFVALTATSTKSMHSEILKKLQMKPNGTKTISKLPERTNITYSLKKSSKSVHELEWLLKDLKTNSVKTKKTVIYCRSILSCADLFEYFVSGIEHNNRLVAMYHRSTAETNKNHVLNEFPNKDSSIRIVFATVAFGMGVDIPDIERVVHWGAPRGLEQFSQESGRAGRNGKPSQSCIYFSSFDTAKGRCNEGVRNLCQTKECIRLELNRYFVVDNDELLEQGDHVNSTKPLCQCCSNCRLNCTCGCCVDFEFYNIHISPENNFESDPIARQFNDQKLKIMKDNFIDFNDYLCEKGRNRQLSFDSKFIDCLVENVSFVFCEDDIISLGLLDHDPAKEILELIEEVDMEF
;
A
#
# COMPACT_ATOMS: atom_id res chain seq x y z
N MET A 1 9.10 -6.21 18.29
CA MET A 1 10.12 -6.54 17.27
C MET A 1 9.49 -7.53 16.31
N CYS A 2 9.14 -7.14 15.09
CA CYS A 2 8.78 -8.11 14.05
C CYS A 2 10.09 -8.50 13.33
N PRO A 3 10.51 -9.77 13.37
CA PRO A 3 11.61 -10.23 12.55
C PRO A 3 11.21 -10.12 11.08
N ASP A 4 12.19 -9.91 10.22
CA ASP A 4 12.04 -9.92 8.76
C ASP A 4 11.49 -11.26 8.29
N ASP A 5 10.16 -11.36 8.24
CA ASP A 5 9.46 -12.50 7.68
C ASP A 5 9.64 -12.49 6.18
N VAL A 6 10.53 -13.35 5.69
CA VAL A 6 10.51 -13.83 4.31
C VAL A 6 9.07 -14.18 3.98
N GLN A 7 8.47 -13.45 3.03
CA GLN A 7 7.05 -13.49 2.62
C GLN A 7 6.44 -14.90 2.39
N TRP A 8 7.26 -15.96 2.38
CA TRP A 8 6.86 -17.33 2.12
C TRP A 8 7.43 -18.36 3.12
N GLY A 9 8.38 -17.94 3.97
CA GLY A 9 9.23 -18.84 4.76
C GLY A 9 8.74 -19.11 6.18
N GLY A 10 8.13 -18.15 6.86
CA GLY A 10 7.78 -18.26 8.29
C GLY A 10 6.81 -19.42 8.56
N GLU A 11 5.63 -19.34 7.97
CA GLU A 11 4.52 -20.29 8.20
C GLU A 11 3.84 -20.79 6.91
N PHE A 12 3.88 -19.99 5.84
CA PHE A 12 2.99 -20.19 4.69
C PHE A 12 3.34 -21.42 3.83
N ARG A 13 4.62 -21.82 3.72
CA ARG A 13 5.04 -23.04 2.98
C ARG A 13 6.34 -23.65 3.54
N ARG A 14 6.24 -24.39 4.64
CA ARG A 14 7.38 -25.08 5.31
C ARG A 14 8.31 -25.88 4.38
N HIS A 15 7.76 -26.44 3.29
CA HIS A 15 8.52 -27.26 2.34
C HIS A 15 9.54 -26.45 1.53
N TYR A 16 9.35 -25.14 1.33
CA TYR A 16 10.32 -24.29 0.63
C TYR A 16 11.66 -24.23 1.36
N LYS A 17 11.67 -24.33 2.70
CA LYS A 17 12.90 -24.37 3.50
C LYS A 17 13.75 -25.63 3.26
N ARG A 18 13.18 -26.67 2.64
CA ARG A 18 13.80 -27.98 2.41
C ARG A 18 14.26 -28.19 0.97
N LEU A 19 14.09 -27.21 0.08
CA LEU A 19 14.43 -27.35 -1.34
C LEU A 19 15.91 -27.68 -1.59
N ALA A 20 16.82 -27.30 -0.68
CA ALA A 20 18.22 -27.69 -0.77
C ALA A 20 18.45 -29.22 -0.64
N GLU A 21 17.55 -29.96 0.02
CA GLU A 21 17.66 -31.42 0.15
C GLU A 21 17.64 -32.12 -1.20
N LEU A 22 17.03 -31.51 -2.23
CA LEU A 22 17.04 -32.05 -3.59
C LEU A 22 18.47 -32.24 -4.12
N ARG A 23 19.43 -31.43 -3.66
CA ARG A 23 20.84 -31.58 -4.03
C ARG A 23 21.46 -32.90 -3.56
N SER A 24 20.89 -33.54 -2.54
CA SER A 24 21.40 -34.82 -2.03
C SER A 24 20.95 -36.03 -2.85
N VAL A 25 19.90 -35.88 -3.66
CA VAL A 25 19.30 -36.98 -4.44
C VAL A 25 19.51 -36.86 -5.96
N VAL A 26 19.91 -35.68 -6.45
CA VAL A 26 20.24 -35.46 -7.86
C VAL A 26 21.75 -35.57 -8.10
N PRO A 27 22.21 -35.90 -9.32
CA PRO A 27 23.63 -35.90 -9.65
C PRO A 27 24.30 -34.56 -9.33
N GLU A 28 25.54 -34.59 -8.82
CA GLU A 28 26.27 -33.40 -8.34
C GLU A 28 26.39 -32.28 -9.39
N LYS A 29 26.46 -32.64 -10.68
CA LYS A 29 26.59 -31.69 -11.80
C LYS A 29 25.26 -31.06 -12.24
N THR A 30 24.14 -31.39 -11.59
CA THR A 30 22.82 -30.85 -11.96
C THR A 30 22.74 -29.36 -11.65
N PRO A 31 22.50 -28.48 -12.64
CA PRO A 31 22.38 -27.05 -12.41
C PRO A 31 21.06 -26.72 -11.70
N PHE A 32 21.09 -25.75 -10.79
CA PHE A 32 19.90 -25.21 -10.12
C PHE A 32 19.71 -23.76 -10.56
N VAL A 33 18.47 -23.40 -10.91
CA VAL A 33 18.09 -22.04 -11.28
C VAL A 33 17.01 -21.56 -10.31
N ALA A 34 17.23 -20.38 -9.73
CA ALA A 34 16.25 -19.69 -8.89
C ALA A 34 15.85 -18.39 -9.58
N LEU A 35 14.53 -18.19 -9.77
CA LEU A 35 13.97 -17.03 -10.45
C LEU A 35 13.03 -16.31 -9.48
N THR A 36 13.16 -14.99 -9.38
CA THR A 36 12.23 -14.15 -8.65
C THR A 36 12.04 -12.83 -9.38
N ALA A 37 10.83 -12.27 -9.32
CA ALA A 37 10.52 -10.99 -9.94
C ALA A 37 11.00 -9.79 -9.10
N THR A 38 11.06 -9.96 -7.77
CA THR A 38 11.46 -8.94 -6.81
C THR A 38 12.38 -9.60 -5.78
N SER A 39 13.58 -9.06 -5.59
CA SER A 39 14.50 -9.51 -4.54
C SER A 39 15.24 -8.31 -3.98
N THR A 40 15.20 -8.14 -2.67
CA THR A 40 16.14 -7.28 -1.96
C THR A 40 17.47 -7.99 -1.81
N LYS A 41 18.52 -7.24 -1.43
CA LYS A 41 19.84 -7.80 -1.12
C LYS A 41 19.82 -8.83 0.01
N SER A 42 19.01 -8.56 1.04
CA SER A 42 18.79 -9.51 2.15
C SER A 42 18.13 -10.79 1.66
N MET A 43 17.02 -10.66 0.92
CA MET A 43 16.31 -11.81 0.35
C MET A 43 17.17 -12.63 -0.61
N HIS A 44 18.00 -11.98 -1.44
CA HIS A 44 18.93 -12.66 -2.35
C HIS A 44 19.94 -13.52 -1.58
N SER A 45 20.56 -12.93 -0.56
CA SER A 45 21.51 -13.62 0.32
C SER A 45 20.86 -14.81 1.03
N GLU A 46 19.61 -14.64 1.47
CA GLU A 46 18.84 -15.72 2.10
C GLU A 46 18.46 -16.83 1.12
N ILE A 47 18.03 -16.51 -0.10
CA ILE A 47 17.72 -17.49 -1.14
C ILE A 47 18.96 -18.34 -1.44
N LEU A 48 20.13 -17.70 -1.64
CA LEU A 48 21.38 -18.42 -1.89
C LEU A 48 21.72 -19.36 -0.73
N LYS A 49 21.60 -18.87 0.51
CA LYS A 49 21.84 -19.67 1.72
C LYS A 49 20.87 -20.85 1.84
N LYS A 50 19.57 -20.62 1.68
CA LYS A 50 18.52 -21.64 1.83
C LYS A 50 18.56 -22.69 0.72
N LEU A 51 18.95 -22.31 -0.49
CA LEU A 51 19.11 -23.23 -1.62
C LEU A 51 20.52 -23.83 -1.72
N GLN A 52 21.40 -23.53 -0.76
CA GLN A 52 22.82 -23.95 -0.74
C GLN A 52 23.53 -23.66 -2.07
N MET A 53 23.24 -22.50 -2.65
CA MET A 53 23.91 -22.01 -3.85
C MET A 53 25.26 -21.41 -3.45
N LYS A 54 26.36 -21.97 -3.95
CA LYS A 54 27.72 -21.53 -3.59
C LYS A 54 27.99 -20.14 -4.16
N PRO A 55 28.39 -19.12 -3.36
CA PRO A 55 28.66 -17.77 -3.87
C PRO A 55 29.66 -17.75 -5.03
N ASN A 56 30.77 -18.49 -4.90
CA ASN A 56 31.83 -18.53 -5.92
C ASN A 56 31.50 -19.39 -7.16
N GLY A 57 30.36 -20.07 -7.16
CA GLY A 57 29.90 -20.92 -8.27
C GLY A 57 28.53 -20.54 -8.82
N THR A 58 27.93 -19.46 -8.30
CA THR A 58 26.58 -19.02 -8.69
C THR A 58 26.69 -17.70 -9.43
N LYS A 59 26.33 -17.71 -10.71
CA LYS A 59 26.19 -16.48 -11.48
C LYS A 59 24.87 -15.81 -11.10
N THR A 60 24.94 -14.64 -10.47
CA THR A 60 23.76 -13.79 -10.25
C THR A 60 23.54 -12.93 -11.48
N ILE A 61 22.32 -12.92 -12.00
CA ILE A 61 21.88 -12.01 -13.05
C ILE A 61 20.75 -11.20 -12.43
N SER A 62 21.01 -9.92 -12.17
CA SER A 62 20.02 -8.98 -11.67
C SER A 62 19.66 -7.99 -12.77
N LYS A 63 18.43 -7.48 -12.66
CA LYS A 63 17.99 -6.30 -13.38
C LYS A 63 17.04 -5.56 -12.44
N LEU A 64 17.15 -4.24 -12.39
CA LEU A 64 16.20 -3.44 -11.63
C LEU A 64 14.77 -3.72 -12.11
N PRO A 65 13.78 -3.85 -11.20
CA PRO A 65 12.38 -4.07 -11.54
C PRO A 65 11.73 -2.78 -12.05
N GLU A 66 12.43 -2.04 -12.90
CA GLU A 66 12.03 -0.73 -13.33
C GLU A 66 10.92 -0.78 -14.39
N ARG A 67 9.93 0.10 -14.20
CA ARG A 67 8.81 0.28 -15.13
C ARG A 67 8.74 1.73 -15.57
N THR A 68 9.45 2.04 -16.65
CA THR A 68 9.56 3.41 -17.19
C THR A 68 8.25 3.96 -17.76
N ASN A 69 7.26 3.10 -18.00
CA ASN A 69 5.92 3.49 -18.46
C ASN A 69 4.95 3.81 -17.32
N ILE A 70 5.34 3.58 -16.05
CA ILE A 70 4.52 3.88 -14.88
C ILE A 70 4.97 5.20 -14.27
N THR A 71 4.04 6.15 -14.16
CA THR A 71 4.24 7.38 -13.38
C THR A 71 3.81 7.14 -11.94
N TYR A 72 4.71 7.42 -10.98
CA TYR A 72 4.45 7.22 -9.56
C TYR A 72 4.00 8.50 -8.85
N SER A 73 3.03 8.41 -7.96
CA SER A 73 2.62 9.51 -7.10
C SER A 73 2.40 9.07 -5.65
N LEU A 74 2.58 10.03 -4.75
CA LEU A 74 2.36 9.87 -3.32
C LEU A 74 1.42 10.99 -2.86
N LYS A 75 0.42 10.63 -2.06
CA LYS A 75 -0.53 11.59 -1.49
C LYS A 75 -0.77 11.26 -0.02
N LYS A 76 -0.47 12.22 0.86
CA LYS A 76 -0.92 12.17 2.26
C LYS A 76 -2.44 12.30 2.26
N SER A 77 -3.11 11.41 2.99
CA SER A 77 -4.53 11.16 2.92
C SER A 77 -5.11 11.12 4.32
N SER A 78 -6.26 11.77 4.51
CA SER A 78 -7.09 11.64 5.71
C SER A 78 -7.96 10.38 5.68
N LYS A 79 -7.82 9.51 4.66
CA LYS A 79 -8.65 8.31 4.44
C LYS A 79 -10.14 8.55 4.20
N SER A 80 -10.52 9.79 3.93
CA SER A 80 -11.85 10.10 3.42
C SER A 80 -12.06 9.52 2.01
N VAL A 81 -13.13 8.74 1.82
CA VAL A 81 -13.51 8.17 0.51
C VAL A 81 -13.68 9.23 -0.59
N HIS A 82 -14.00 10.48 -0.21
CA HIS A 82 -14.15 11.62 -1.10
C HIS A 82 -12.85 12.01 -1.82
N GLU A 83 -11.67 11.60 -1.32
CA GLU A 83 -10.41 11.85 -2.03
C GLU A 83 -10.29 11.07 -3.35
N LEU A 84 -11.16 10.08 -3.57
CA LEU A 84 -11.32 9.34 -4.82
C LEU A 84 -12.52 9.83 -5.64
N GLU A 85 -13.13 10.97 -5.30
CA GLU A 85 -14.25 11.54 -6.07
C GLU A 85 -13.88 11.78 -7.54
N TRP A 86 -12.63 12.15 -7.84
CA TRP A 86 -12.15 12.29 -9.22
C TRP A 86 -12.30 11.00 -10.02
N LEU A 87 -12.05 9.84 -9.40
CA LEU A 87 -12.15 8.53 -10.03
C LEU A 87 -13.61 8.13 -10.18
N LEU A 88 -14.45 8.49 -9.22
CA LEU A 88 -15.90 8.32 -9.32
C LEU A 88 -16.47 9.20 -10.45
N LYS A 89 -16.04 10.45 -10.59
CA LYS A 89 -16.43 11.34 -11.71
C LYS A 89 -15.99 10.79 -13.05
N ASP A 90 -14.76 10.27 -13.15
CA ASP A 90 -14.27 9.57 -14.34
C ASP A 90 -15.09 8.32 -14.65
N LEU A 91 -15.50 7.55 -13.62
CA LEU A 91 -16.37 6.39 -13.78
C LEU A 91 -17.76 6.77 -14.28
N LYS A 92 -18.36 7.84 -13.75
CA LYS A 92 -19.67 8.33 -14.20
C LYS A 92 -19.63 8.85 -15.64
N THR A 93 -18.57 9.59 -15.98
CA THR A 93 -18.43 10.23 -17.29
C THR A 93 -18.13 9.20 -18.39
N ASN A 94 -17.22 8.27 -18.12
CA ASN A 94 -16.72 7.34 -19.13
C ASN A 94 -17.36 5.94 -19.07
N SER A 95 -18.02 5.57 -17.96
CA SER A 95 -18.71 4.29 -17.77
C SER A 95 -17.84 3.09 -18.20
N VAL A 96 -18.30 2.24 -19.11
CA VAL A 96 -17.54 1.09 -19.63
C VAL A 96 -16.24 1.47 -20.36
N LYS A 97 -16.02 2.75 -20.69
CA LYS A 97 -14.77 3.25 -21.28
C LYS A 97 -13.75 3.73 -20.23
N THR A 98 -14.15 3.84 -18.95
CA THR A 98 -13.27 4.29 -17.86
C THR A 98 -12.03 3.42 -17.75
N LYS A 99 -10.84 4.00 -17.60
CA LYS A 99 -9.59 3.24 -17.54
C LYS A 99 -9.60 2.16 -16.46
N LYS A 100 -9.13 0.94 -16.79
CA LYS A 100 -9.10 -0.17 -15.83
C LYS A 100 -8.21 0.19 -14.64
N THR A 101 -8.79 0.11 -13.45
CA THR A 101 -8.18 0.55 -12.20
C THR A 101 -8.24 -0.56 -11.16
N VAL A 102 -7.13 -0.83 -10.48
CA VAL A 102 -7.11 -1.70 -9.30
C VAL A 102 -6.79 -0.84 -8.09
N ILE A 103 -7.62 -0.94 -7.04
CA ILE A 103 -7.39 -0.27 -5.76
C ILE A 103 -7.04 -1.31 -4.70
N TYR A 104 -5.79 -1.31 -4.27
CA TYR A 104 -5.31 -2.15 -3.19
C TYR A 104 -5.59 -1.51 -1.83
N CYS A 105 -6.41 -2.17 -1.02
CA CYS A 105 -6.77 -1.75 0.33
C CYS A 105 -6.04 -2.62 1.37
N ARG A 106 -5.74 -2.03 2.52
CA ARG A 106 -5.13 -2.77 3.65
C ARG A 106 -6.09 -3.70 4.40
N SER A 107 -7.39 -3.43 4.33
CA SER A 107 -8.42 -4.19 5.05
C SER A 107 -9.61 -4.48 4.13
N ILE A 108 -10.39 -5.49 4.51
CA ILE A 108 -11.66 -5.81 3.82
C ILE A 108 -12.69 -4.69 4.08
N LEU A 109 -12.65 -4.08 5.26
CA LEU A 109 -13.52 -2.96 5.61
C LEU A 109 -13.31 -1.78 4.66
N SER A 110 -12.06 -1.37 4.45
CA SER A 110 -11.76 -0.31 3.49
C SER A 110 -12.11 -0.66 2.03
N CYS A 111 -12.11 -1.95 1.66
CA CYS A 111 -12.68 -2.36 0.38
C CYS A 111 -14.20 -2.14 0.34
N ALA A 112 -14.90 -2.46 1.43
CA ALA A 112 -16.34 -2.31 1.54
C ALA A 112 -16.75 -0.83 1.52
N ASP A 113 -16.10 0.03 2.31
CA ASP A 113 -16.39 1.47 2.37
C ASP A 113 -16.24 2.14 1.00
N LEU A 114 -15.13 1.84 0.33
CA LEU A 114 -14.90 2.34 -1.03
C LEU A 114 -15.89 1.75 -2.03
N PHE A 115 -16.19 0.46 -1.94
CA PHE A 115 -17.16 -0.17 -2.83
C PHE A 115 -18.55 0.47 -2.67
N GLU A 116 -19.00 0.68 -1.44
CA GLU A 116 -20.28 1.33 -1.14
C GLU A 116 -20.32 2.78 -1.63
N TYR A 117 -19.25 3.55 -1.40
CA TYR A 117 -19.12 4.91 -1.92
C TYR A 117 -19.22 4.97 -3.45
N PHE A 118 -18.58 4.03 -4.16
CA PHE A 118 -18.65 3.98 -5.61
C PHE A 118 -20.00 3.49 -6.13
N VAL A 119 -20.59 2.47 -5.49
CA VAL A 119 -21.89 1.91 -5.88
C VAL A 119 -23.02 2.92 -5.66
N SER A 120 -23.02 3.66 -4.54
CA SER A 120 -23.98 4.73 -4.29
C SER A 120 -23.82 5.91 -5.24
N GLY A 121 -22.61 6.13 -5.75
CA GLY A 121 -22.31 7.19 -6.69
C GLY A 121 -22.73 6.90 -8.14
N ILE A 122 -22.80 5.65 -8.58
CA ILE A 122 -23.13 5.29 -9.97
C ILE A 122 -24.62 5.03 -10.14
N GLU A 123 -25.18 5.43 -11.28
CA GLU A 123 -26.56 5.07 -11.63
C GLU A 123 -26.68 3.55 -11.77
N HIS A 124 -27.85 3.00 -11.43
CA HIS A 124 -28.15 1.57 -11.50
C HIS A 124 -28.14 1.07 -12.95
N ASN A 125 -26.96 0.85 -13.53
CA ASN A 125 -26.77 -0.02 -14.69
C ASN A 125 -25.29 -0.34 -14.87
N ASN A 126 -25.03 -1.64 -15.09
CA ASN A 126 -23.73 -2.29 -15.24
C ASN A 126 -22.89 -2.40 -13.96
N ARG A 127 -22.38 -3.62 -13.73
CA ARG A 127 -21.41 -3.94 -12.67
C ARG A 127 -20.06 -3.32 -13.04
N LEU A 128 -19.95 -2.01 -12.90
CA LEU A 128 -18.76 -1.23 -13.24
C LEU A 128 -17.63 -1.39 -12.21
N VAL A 129 -17.99 -1.73 -10.98
CA VAL A 129 -17.05 -1.92 -9.88
C VAL A 129 -17.22 -3.30 -9.24
N ALA A 130 -16.15 -3.84 -8.66
CA ALA A 130 -16.18 -5.12 -7.96
C ALA A 130 -15.22 -5.13 -6.77
N MET A 131 -15.53 -5.97 -5.77
CA MET A 131 -14.60 -6.31 -4.69
C MET A 131 -13.92 -7.65 -4.95
N TYR A 132 -12.66 -7.77 -4.54
CA TYR A 132 -11.89 -9.00 -4.60
C TYR A 132 -10.99 -9.16 -3.36
N HIS A 133 -11.43 -9.98 -2.42
CA HIS A 133 -10.68 -10.31 -1.20
C HIS A 133 -10.95 -11.76 -0.79
N ARG A 134 -10.22 -12.23 0.24
CA ARG A 134 -10.34 -13.61 0.74
C ARG A 134 -11.78 -14.05 1.04
N SER A 135 -12.60 -13.14 1.56
CA SER A 135 -13.99 -13.39 1.95
C SER A 135 -15.02 -13.13 0.85
N THR A 136 -14.60 -12.70 -0.35
CA THR A 136 -15.51 -12.59 -1.50
C THR A 136 -16.02 -13.99 -1.87
N ALA A 137 -17.32 -14.12 -2.10
CA ALA A 137 -17.93 -15.39 -2.53
C ALA A 137 -17.22 -15.96 -3.77
N GLU A 138 -17.02 -17.27 -3.82
CA GLU A 138 -16.24 -17.92 -4.88
C GLU A 138 -16.82 -17.67 -6.28
N THR A 139 -18.15 -17.66 -6.39
CA THR A 139 -18.87 -17.29 -7.63
C THR A 139 -18.50 -15.88 -8.09
N ASN A 140 -18.39 -14.92 -7.16
CA ASN A 140 -17.99 -13.55 -7.46
C ASN A 140 -16.51 -13.44 -7.79
N LYS A 141 -15.62 -14.18 -7.09
CA LYS A 141 -14.20 -14.24 -7.44
C LYS A 141 -14.02 -14.73 -8.87
N ASN A 142 -14.64 -15.86 -9.22
CA ASN A 142 -14.57 -16.42 -10.57
C ASN A 142 -15.11 -15.46 -11.62
N HIS A 143 -16.24 -14.79 -11.34
CA HIS A 143 -16.76 -13.77 -12.24
C HIS A 143 -15.78 -12.61 -12.45
N VAL A 144 -15.19 -12.05 -11.40
CA VAL A 144 -14.21 -10.96 -11.51
C VAL A 144 -12.95 -11.42 -12.27
N LEU A 145 -12.45 -12.63 -11.99
CA LEU A 145 -11.27 -13.19 -12.66
C LEU A 145 -11.52 -13.50 -14.14
N ASN A 146 -12.76 -13.81 -14.53
CA ASN A 146 -13.12 -14.06 -15.93
C ASN A 146 -13.44 -12.77 -16.69
N GLU A 147 -14.15 -11.83 -16.05
CA GLU A 147 -14.61 -10.60 -16.70
C GLU A 147 -13.53 -9.52 -16.76
N PHE A 148 -12.88 -9.20 -15.64
CA PHE A 148 -11.97 -8.05 -15.57
C PHE A 148 -10.80 -8.10 -16.57
N PRO A 149 -10.21 -9.27 -16.90
CA PRO A 149 -9.19 -9.36 -17.96
C PRO A 149 -9.72 -9.02 -19.36
N ASN A 150 -11.02 -9.19 -19.64
CA ASN A 150 -11.58 -8.95 -20.96
C ASN A 150 -11.49 -7.46 -21.33
N LYS A 151 -11.13 -7.18 -22.58
CA LYS A 151 -11.01 -5.80 -23.08
C LYS A 151 -12.35 -5.05 -23.02
N ASP A 152 -13.44 -5.77 -23.29
CA ASP A 152 -14.82 -5.25 -23.32
C ASP A 152 -15.53 -5.43 -21.96
N SER A 153 -14.76 -5.72 -20.89
CA SER A 153 -15.27 -5.84 -19.53
C SER A 153 -16.08 -4.63 -19.11
N SER A 154 -17.26 -4.87 -18.53
CA SER A 154 -18.00 -3.83 -17.82
C SER A 154 -17.31 -3.45 -16.52
N ILE A 155 -16.62 -4.38 -15.85
CA ILE A 155 -15.88 -4.09 -14.62
C ILE A 155 -14.66 -3.25 -14.98
N ARG A 156 -14.64 -2.01 -14.46
CA ARG A 156 -13.56 -1.03 -14.67
C ARG A 156 -12.73 -0.80 -13.42
N ILE A 157 -13.30 -0.96 -12.23
CA ILE A 157 -12.60 -0.76 -10.96
C ILE A 157 -12.72 -1.99 -10.07
N VAL A 158 -11.59 -2.50 -9.58
CA VAL A 158 -11.56 -3.60 -8.62
C VAL A 158 -10.93 -3.13 -7.31
N PHE A 159 -11.67 -3.20 -6.21
CA PHE A 159 -11.17 -2.99 -4.85
C PHE A 159 -10.68 -4.32 -4.29
N ALA A 160 -9.42 -4.41 -3.89
CA ALA A 160 -8.81 -5.68 -3.52
C ALA A 160 -7.89 -5.62 -2.31
N THR A 161 -7.81 -6.73 -1.56
CA THR A 161 -6.78 -6.93 -0.53
C THR A 161 -5.73 -7.92 -1.02
N VAL A 162 -4.47 -7.47 -1.18
CA VAL A 162 -3.18 -8.22 -1.37
C VAL A 162 -3.08 -9.29 -2.49
N ALA A 163 -4.19 -9.93 -2.89
CA ALA A 163 -4.23 -11.17 -3.66
C ALA A 163 -4.91 -11.02 -5.02
N PHE A 164 -5.32 -9.81 -5.43
CA PHE A 164 -5.84 -9.65 -6.78
C PHE A 164 -4.68 -9.73 -7.80
N GLY A 165 -4.74 -10.76 -8.63
CA GLY A 165 -3.84 -10.96 -9.77
C GLY A 165 -2.63 -11.85 -9.51
N MET A 166 -2.49 -12.54 -8.38
CA MET A 166 -1.51 -13.63 -8.31
C MET A 166 -1.92 -14.72 -9.32
N GLY A 167 -1.24 -14.76 -10.47
CA GLY A 167 -1.50 -15.74 -11.54
C GLY A 167 -2.43 -15.28 -12.67
N VAL A 168 -2.93 -14.04 -12.66
CA VAL A 168 -3.72 -13.48 -13.78
C VAL A 168 -2.95 -12.33 -14.43
N ASP A 169 -2.78 -12.41 -15.74
CA ASP A 169 -2.15 -11.37 -16.54
C ASP A 169 -3.20 -10.49 -17.20
N ILE A 170 -3.29 -9.24 -16.77
CA ILE A 170 -4.24 -8.25 -17.29
C ILE A 170 -3.41 -7.12 -17.87
N PRO A 171 -3.15 -7.13 -19.19
CA PRO A 171 -2.15 -6.26 -19.78
C PRO A 171 -2.55 -4.78 -19.80
N ASP A 172 -3.83 -4.49 -19.67
CA ASP A 172 -4.46 -3.18 -19.86
C ASP A 172 -4.94 -2.51 -18.56
N ILE A 173 -4.44 -2.91 -17.40
CA ILE A 173 -4.60 -2.10 -16.17
C ILE A 173 -3.83 -0.80 -16.36
N GLU A 174 -4.52 0.34 -16.37
CA GLU A 174 -3.89 1.65 -16.59
C GLU A 174 -3.59 2.38 -15.28
N ARG A 175 -4.33 2.06 -14.21
CA ARG A 175 -4.15 2.68 -12.89
C ARG A 175 -4.08 1.64 -11.79
N VAL A 176 -3.11 1.79 -10.90
CA VAL A 176 -3.05 1.11 -9.62
C VAL A 176 -3.07 2.16 -8.51
N VAL A 177 -3.95 1.97 -7.54
CA VAL A 177 -4.08 2.86 -6.39
C VAL A 177 -3.89 2.04 -5.13
N HIS A 178 -2.99 2.47 -4.25
CA HIS A 178 -2.85 1.92 -2.92
C HIS A 178 -3.60 2.81 -1.94
N TRP A 179 -4.74 2.31 -1.44
CA TRP A 179 -5.51 2.94 -0.38
C TRP A 179 -5.00 2.46 0.98
N GLY A 180 -3.90 3.07 1.42
CA GLY A 180 -3.05 2.55 2.48
C GLY A 180 -1.61 2.48 2.02
N ALA A 181 -0.65 2.86 2.88
CA ALA A 181 0.74 2.51 2.60
C ALA A 181 0.88 0.97 2.56
N PRO A 182 1.52 0.40 1.53
CA PRO A 182 1.84 -1.03 1.47
C PRO A 182 2.67 -1.47 2.67
N ARG A 183 2.65 -2.77 3.01
CA ARG A 183 3.45 -3.26 4.15
C ARG A 183 4.93 -3.30 3.84
N GLY A 184 5.30 -3.45 2.58
CA GLY A 184 6.70 -3.41 2.12
C GLY A 184 6.83 -2.95 0.68
N LEU A 185 8.03 -2.48 0.32
CA LEU A 185 8.31 -2.02 -1.04
C LEU A 185 8.29 -3.15 -2.06
N GLU A 186 8.57 -4.39 -1.66
CA GLU A 186 8.40 -5.58 -2.51
C GLU A 186 6.95 -5.77 -2.90
N GLN A 187 6.05 -5.68 -1.92
CA GLN A 187 4.60 -5.72 -2.16
C GLN A 187 4.19 -4.57 -3.08
N PHE A 188 4.63 -3.34 -2.77
CA PHE A 188 4.33 -2.17 -3.60
C PHE A 188 4.81 -2.35 -5.04
N SER A 189 6.06 -2.78 -5.25
CA SER A 189 6.66 -2.99 -6.57
C SER A 189 5.89 -4.04 -7.38
N GLN A 190 5.52 -5.15 -6.74
CA GLN A 190 4.74 -6.21 -7.40
C GLN A 190 3.33 -5.74 -7.79
N GLU A 191 2.65 -5.04 -6.89
CA GLU A 191 1.27 -4.56 -7.08
C GLU A 191 1.20 -3.41 -8.09
N SER A 192 2.05 -2.40 -7.95
CA SER A 192 2.16 -1.29 -8.91
C SER A 192 2.59 -1.75 -10.29
N GLY A 193 3.49 -2.74 -10.37
CA GLY A 193 3.96 -3.36 -11.62
C GLY A 193 2.87 -4.12 -12.41
N ARG A 194 1.64 -4.22 -11.90
CA ARG A 194 0.50 -4.71 -12.67
C ARG A 194 -0.01 -3.69 -13.67
N ALA A 195 0.21 -2.40 -13.42
CA ALA A 195 -0.15 -1.36 -14.35
C ALA A 195 0.70 -1.46 -15.64
N GLY A 196 0.09 -1.17 -16.78
CA GLY A 196 0.75 -0.97 -18.07
C GLY A 196 1.66 -2.12 -18.50
N ARG A 197 1.23 -3.39 -18.38
CA ARG A 197 2.02 -4.52 -18.92
C ARG A 197 2.01 -4.54 -20.45
N ASN A 198 1.04 -3.89 -21.08
CA ASN A 198 1.04 -3.57 -22.51
C ASN A 198 2.07 -2.47 -22.91
N GLY A 199 2.86 -1.93 -21.97
CA GLY A 199 3.86 -0.90 -22.21
C GLY A 199 3.32 0.52 -22.38
N LYS A 200 2.00 0.72 -22.36
CA LYS A 200 1.38 2.05 -22.45
C LYS A 200 1.64 2.87 -21.18
N PRO A 201 1.60 4.21 -21.26
CA PRO A 201 1.62 5.06 -20.07
C PRO A 201 0.58 4.61 -19.06
N SER A 202 0.98 4.44 -17.82
CA SER A 202 0.14 3.96 -16.72
C SER A 202 0.57 4.61 -15.42
N GLN A 203 -0.21 4.42 -14.36
CA GLN A 203 -0.02 5.16 -13.12
C GLN A 203 -0.11 4.27 -11.90
N SER A 204 0.67 4.63 -10.89
CA SER A 204 0.60 4.04 -9.56
C SER A 204 0.64 5.14 -8.50
N CYS A 205 -0.38 5.21 -7.64
CA CYS A 205 -0.46 6.20 -6.56
C CYS A 205 -0.61 5.54 -5.20
N ILE A 206 0.10 6.05 -4.19
CA ILE A 206 -0.13 5.67 -2.79
C ILE A 206 -0.86 6.81 -2.07
N TYR A 207 -2.04 6.51 -1.54
CA TYR A 207 -2.74 7.32 -0.55
C TYR A 207 -2.38 6.80 0.83
N PHE A 208 -1.59 7.53 1.60
CA PHE A 208 -1.11 7.10 2.92
C PHE A 208 -1.47 8.10 4.01
N SER A 209 -1.78 7.60 5.20
CA SER A 209 -1.86 8.42 6.42
C SER A 209 -0.59 8.23 7.26
N SER A 210 -0.41 9.08 8.27
CA SER A 210 0.67 8.92 9.25
C SER A 210 0.60 7.54 9.93
N PHE A 211 -0.61 7.08 10.24
CA PHE A 211 -0.89 5.76 10.82
C PHE A 211 -0.43 4.60 9.92
N ASP A 212 -0.59 4.71 8.60
CA ASP A 212 -0.10 3.68 7.70
C ASP A 212 1.43 3.52 7.76
N THR A 213 2.12 4.64 7.94
CA THR A 213 3.58 4.72 7.99
C THR A 213 4.16 4.57 9.41
N ALA A 214 3.32 4.35 10.42
CA ALA A 214 3.77 4.15 11.79
C ALA A 214 4.67 2.91 11.93
N LYS A 215 5.50 2.90 12.97
CA LYS A 215 6.43 1.79 13.23
C LYS A 215 5.66 0.48 13.38
N GLY A 216 6.09 -0.56 12.67
CA GLY A 216 5.45 -1.88 12.68
C GLY A 216 4.26 -2.05 11.73
N ARG A 217 3.78 -0.97 11.09
CA ARG A 217 2.69 -1.03 10.09
C ARG A 217 3.21 -1.24 8.66
N CYS A 218 4.41 -0.75 8.38
CA CYS A 218 5.13 -1.00 7.14
C CYS A 218 6.65 -1.11 7.40
N ASN A 219 7.38 -1.61 6.41
CA ASN A 219 8.84 -1.68 6.45
C ASN A 219 9.46 -0.28 6.27
N GLU A 220 10.76 -0.20 6.55
CA GLU A 220 11.51 1.06 6.46
C GLU A 220 11.52 1.65 5.05
N GLY A 221 11.60 0.80 4.02
CA GLY A 221 11.56 1.23 2.63
C GLY A 221 10.29 2.02 2.29
N VAL A 222 9.12 1.55 2.74
CA VAL A 222 7.84 2.26 2.50
C VAL A 222 7.81 3.59 3.24
N ARG A 223 8.31 3.65 4.49
CA ARG A 223 8.40 4.91 5.25
C ARG A 223 9.27 5.93 4.52
N ASN A 224 10.47 5.52 4.11
CA ASN A 224 11.42 6.38 3.40
C ASN A 224 10.82 6.86 2.08
N LEU A 225 10.16 5.96 1.33
CA LEU A 225 9.46 6.33 0.10
C LEU A 225 8.37 7.37 0.35
N CYS A 226 7.52 7.20 1.36
CA CYS A 226 6.41 8.12 1.65
C CYS A 226 6.87 9.50 2.15
N GLN A 227 8.10 9.61 2.66
CA GLN A 227 8.68 10.85 3.18
C GLN A 227 9.65 11.52 2.19
N THR A 228 9.99 10.85 1.08
CA THR A 228 11.02 11.34 0.16
C THR A 228 10.57 12.60 -0.58
N LYS A 229 11.46 13.58 -0.65
CA LYS A 229 11.35 14.75 -1.54
C LYS A 229 12.09 14.52 -2.86
N GLU A 230 12.89 13.47 -2.93
CA GLU A 230 13.63 13.06 -4.12
C GLU A 230 12.71 12.37 -5.14
N CYS A 231 13.27 11.97 -6.28
CA CYS A 231 12.54 11.17 -7.27
C CYS A 231 12.05 9.84 -6.66
N ILE A 232 10.73 9.64 -6.62
CA ILE A 232 10.08 8.42 -6.11
C ILE A 232 10.60 7.17 -6.83
N ARG A 233 10.84 7.26 -8.15
CA ARG A 233 11.38 6.15 -8.94
C ARG A 233 12.80 5.78 -8.53
N LEU A 234 13.67 6.77 -8.29
CA LEU A 234 15.03 6.52 -7.84
C LEU A 234 15.03 5.87 -6.46
N GLU A 235 14.21 6.38 -5.54
CA GLU A 235 14.10 5.83 -4.20
C GLU A 235 13.58 4.38 -4.21
N LEU A 236 12.57 4.09 -5.04
CA LEU A 236 12.09 2.72 -5.26
C LEU A 236 13.18 1.80 -5.82
N ASN A 237 13.93 2.26 -6.83
CA ASN A 237 14.98 1.46 -7.46
C ASN A 237 16.13 1.18 -6.49
N ARG A 238 16.55 2.17 -5.68
CA ARG A 238 17.60 2.02 -4.65
C ARG A 238 17.32 0.87 -3.71
N TYR A 239 16.06 0.62 -3.37
CA TYR A 239 15.65 -0.47 -2.50
C TYR A 239 15.93 -1.87 -3.07
N PHE A 240 15.92 -2.04 -4.39
CA PHE A 240 16.09 -3.33 -5.07
C PHE A 240 17.51 -3.58 -5.58
N VAL A 241 18.42 -2.65 -5.36
CA VAL A 241 19.81 -2.81 -5.80
C VAL A 241 20.49 -3.88 -4.95
N VAL A 242 21.06 -4.86 -5.63
CA VAL A 242 21.93 -5.88 -5.05
C VAL A 242 23.35 -5.54 -5.51
N ASP A 243 24.36 -5.67 -4.64
CA ASP A 243 25.76 -5.24 -4.89
C ASP A 243 26.28 -5.55 -6.31
N ASN A 244 27.12 -4.65 -6.83
CA ASN A 244 27.74 -4.70 -8.17
C ASN A 244 26.77 -4.61 -9.36
N ASP A 245 25.65 -3.91 -9.22
CA ASP A 245 25.00 -3.32 -10.40
C ASP A 245 25.82 -2.09 -10.81
N GLU A 246 26.76 -2.28 -11.74
CA GLU A 246 27.55 -1.20 -12.41
C GLU A 246 26.63 -0.08 -12.95
N LEU A 247 25.33 -0.33 -13.06
CA LEU A 247 24.28 0.60 -13.47
C LEU A 247 24.00 1.76 -12.49
N LEU A 248 24.45 1.70 -11.24
CA LEU A 248 24.29 2.82 -10.31
C LEU A 248 25.50 3.78 -10.26
N GLU A 249 26.71 3.31 -10.55
CA GLU A 249 27.92 4.12 -10.43
C GLU A 249 27.99 5.24 -11.47
N GLN A 250 27.23 5.15 -12.55
CA GLN A 250 27.23 6.17 -13.59
C GLN A 250 26.43 7.42 -13.24
N GLY A 251 25.74 7.49 -12.09
CA GLY A 251 25.00 8.70 -11.68
C GLY A 251 23.91 9.13 -12.68
N ASP A 252 23.70 8.32 -13.71
CA ASP A 252 22.73 8.58 -14.74
C ASP A 252 21.38 8.32 -14.11
N HIS A 253 20.54 9.36 -14.10
CA HIS A 253 19.12 9.17 -14.29
C HIS A 253 18.95 7.95 -15.18
N VAL A 254 18.26 6.89 -14.72
CA VAL A 254 17.84 5.86 -15.67
C VAL A 254 17.32 6.59 -16.88
N ASN A 255 18.05 6.46 -18.00
CA ASN A 255 17.97 7.26 -19.22
C ASN A 255 16.51 7.50 -19.60
N SER A 256 15.92 8.54 -19.01
CA SER A 256 14.56 8.93 -19.27
C SER A 256 14.70 9.97 -20.36
N THR A 257 14.78 9.48 -21.58
CA THR A 257 14.38 10.22 -22.78
C THR A 257 12.94 10.77 -22.67
N LYS A 258 12.22 10.51 -21.57
CA LYS A 258 10.90 11.02 -21.26
C LYS A 258 10.96 12.28 -20.39
N PRO A 259 10.03 13.22 -20.58
CA PRO A 259 9.93 14.42 -19.74
C PRO A 259 9.78 14.08 -18.25
N LEU A 260 10.36 14.91 -17.37
CA LEU A 260 10.27 14.77 -15.91
C LEU A 260 8.81 14.60 -15.41
N CYS A 261 7.83 15.17 -16.11
CA CYS A 261 6.41 15.04 -15.77
C CYS A 261 5.85 13.61 -15.91
N GLN A 262 6.51 12.72 -16.65
CA GLN A 262 6.12 11.31 -16.77
C GLN A 262 6.85 10.40 -15.77
N CYS A 263 7.78 10.95 -14.98
CA CYS A 263 8.57 10.19 -14.02
C CYS A 263 7.78 9.90 -12.74
N CYS A 264 7.55 10.93 -11.94
CA CYS A 264 6.80 10.86 -10.69
C CYS A 264 6.29 12.25 -10.27
N SER A 265 5.43 12.30 -9.25
CA SER A 265 4.90 13.56 -8.71
C SER A 265 5.99 14.53 -8.26
N ASN A 266 7.07 14.04 -7.63
CA ASN A 266 8.16 14.88 -7.14
C ASN A 266 8.98 15.49 -8.31
N CYS A 267 9.32 14.69 -9.33
CA CYS A 267 10.00 15.19 -10.53
C CYS A 267 9.16 16.20 -11.31
N ARG A 268 7.82 16.07 -11.27
CA ARG A 268 6.91 16.98 -11.97
C ARG A 268 6.98 18.40 -11.44
N LEU A 269 7.27 18.60 -10.14
CA LEU A 269 7.42 19.93 -9.53
C LEU A 269 8.52 20.77 -10.18
N ASN A 270 9.57 20.09 -10.66
CA ASN A 270 10.72 20.72 -11.30
C ASN A 270 10.64 20.65 -12.84
N CYS A 271 9.49 20.29 -13.41
CA CYS A 271 9.35 20.11 -14.85
C CYS A 271 8.98 21.41 -15.57
N THR A 272 9.76 21.77 -16.58
CA THR A 272 9.59 23.00 -17.37
C THR A 272 9.06 22.75 -18.79
N CYS A 273 8.58 21.53 -19.12
CA CYS A 273 8.26 21.14 -20.50
C CYS A 273 7.06 21.87 -21.14
N GLY A 274 6.30 22.68 -20.39
CA GLY A 274 5.05 23.30 -20.84
C GLY A 274 3.89 22.30 -21.08
N CYS A 275 4.20 21.00 -21.21
CA CYS A 275 3.29 19.87 -21.43
C CYS A 275 2.60 19.38 -20.14
N CYS A 276 2.81 20.06 -19.02
CA CYS A 276 2.30 19.66 -17.71
C CYS A 276 0.80 19.93 -17.52
N VAL A 277 0.13 20.57 -18.47
CA VAL A 277 -1.29 20.97 -18.42
C VAL A 277 -2.25 19.82 -18.74
N ASP A 278 -1.85 18.86 -19.58
CA ASP A 278 -2.74 17.79 -20.07
C ASP A 278 -2.60 16.45 -19.33
N PHE A 279 -1.92 16.43 -18.18
CA PHE A 279 -1.89 15.23 -17.33
C PHE A 279 -3.15 15.18 -16.47
N GLU A 280 -4.30 14.92 -17.11
CA GLU A 280 -5.66 14.87 -16.54
C GLU A 280 -5.85 13.86 -15.39
N PHE A 281 -4.88 13.00 -15.09
CA PHE A 281 -5.16 11.77 -14.34
C PHE A 281 -4.87 11.81 -12.84
N TYR A 282 -4.65 12.99 -12.27
CA TYR A 282 -4.85 13.26 -10.86
C TYR A 282 -5.14 14.75 -10.70
N ASN A 283 -6.35 15.15 -10.28
CA ASN A 283 -6.56 16.44 -9.61
C ASN A 283 -5.90 16.42 -8.22
N ILE A 284 -4.63 16.01 -8.15
CA ILE A 284 -3.77 16.42 -7.06
C ILE A 284 -3.36 17.83 -7.44
N HIS A 285 -4.22 18.80 -7.10
CA HIS A 285 -3.76 20.18 -6.98
C HIS A 285 -2.61 20.12 -5.98
N ILE A 286 -1.38 20.20 -6.48
CA ILE A 286 -0.25 20.53 -5.65
C ILE A 286 -0.39 22.04 -5.46
N SER A 287 -1.21 22.44 -4.49
CA SER A 287 -1.22 23.82 -4.02
C SER A 287 0.22 24.14 -3.61
N PRO A 288 0.83 25.23 -4.11
CA PRO A 288 2.12 25.70 -3.60
C PRO A 288 2.06 26.00 -2.09
N GLU A 289 0.84 26.17 -1.56
CA GLU A 289 0.51 26.43 -0.16
C GLU A 289 0.36 25.19 0.71
N ASN A 290 0.62 23.98 0.18
CA ASN A 290 1.06 22.90 1.07
C ASN A 290 2.48 23.25 1.50
N ASN A 291 2.60 24.24 2.39
CA ASN A 291 3.74 24.38 3.26
C ASN A 291 3.95 23.00 3.87
N PHE A 292 4.90 22.26 3.31
CA PHE A 292 5.59 21.17 3.95
C PHE A 292 6.43 21.77 5.08
N GLU A 293 5.79 22.50 5.99
CA GLU A 293 6.25 22.52 7.36
C GLU A 293 6.25 21.05 7.79
N SER A 294 7.44 20.55 8.08
CA SER A 294 7.64 19.41 8.99
C SER A 294 6.54 19.48 10.05
N ASP A 295 5.55 18.57 10.05
CA ASP A 295 5.71 17.22 10.56
C ASP A 295 4.49 16.30 10.30
N PRO A 296 4.57 15.00 10.66
CA PRO A 296 3.78 14.62 11.84
C PRO A 296 4.69 13.90 12.84
N ILE A 297 5.04 14.64 13.90
CA ILE A 297 5.69 14.13 15.10
C ILE A 297 4.71 13.11 15.65
N ALA A 298 5.12 11.85 15.72
CA ALA A 298 4.44 10.92 16.60
C ALA A 298 4.31 11.63 17.97
N ARG A 299 3.10 11.79 18.51
CA ARG A 299 2.93 12.52 19.77
C ARG A 299 3.89 11.96 20.80
N GLN A 300 4.62 12.85 21.47
CA GLN A 300 5.61 12.45 22.47
C GLN A 300 4.90 12.19 23.79
N PHE A 301 4.47 10.94 23.98
CA PHE A 301 3.97 10.49 25.27
C PHE A 301 5.10 9.84 26.06
N ASN A 302 5.30 10.30 27.29
CA ASN A 302 6.12 9.60 28.28
C ASN A 302 5.27 8.54 29.01
N ASP A 303 5.90 7.69 29.80
CA ASP A 303 5.22 6.60 30.52
C ASP A 303 4.11 7.11 31.47
N GLN A 304 4.24 8.35 31.97
CA GLN A 304 3.20 8.97 32.81
C GLN A 304 1.98 9.37 31.99
N LYS A 305 2.15 10.03 30.84
CA LYS A 305 1.05 10.39 29.94
C LYS A 305 0.35 9.15 29.38
N LEU A 306 1.09 8.09 29.03
CA LEU A 306 0.49 6.81 28.59
C LEU A 306 -0.35 6.15 29.69
N LYS A 307 0.05 6.28 30.96
CA LYS A 307 -0.73 5.77 32.08
C LYS A 307 -2.02 6.56 32.29
N ILE A 308 -1.94 7.89 32.30
CA ILE A 308 -3.11 8.78 32.39
C ILE A 308 -4.08 8.49 31.23
N MET A 309 -3.55 8.36 30.01
CA MET A 309 -4.35 8.04 28.84
C MET A 309 -5.09 6.70 28.99
N LYS A 310 -4.39 5.69 29.50
CA LYS A 310 -4.99 4.38 29.76
C LYS A 310 -6.11 4.46 30.81
N ASP A 311 -5.89 5.20 31.89
CA ASP A 311 -6.88 5.40 32.95
C ASP A 311 -8.11 6.16 32.40
N ASN A 312 -7.91 7.24 31.61
CA ASN A 312 -8.99 7.98 30.95
C ASN A 312 -9.82 7.11 30.00
N PHE A 313 -9.19 6.22 29.22
CA PHE A 313 -9.91 5.30 28.34
C PHE A 313 -10.71 4.24 29.10
N ILE A 314 -10.23 3.80 30.27
CA ILE A 314 -10.96 2.88 31.14
C ILE A 314 -12.18 3.59 31.72
N ASP A 315 -11.99 4.79 32.28
CA ASP A 315 -13.08 5.59 32.86
C ASP A 315 -14.15 5.93 31.80
N PHE A 316 -13.71 6.26 30.58
CA PHE A 316 -14.60 6.50 29.46
C PHE A 316 -15.39 5.23 29.07
N ASN A 317 -14.72 4.08 29.01
CA ASN A 317 -15.38 2.80 28.72
C ASN A 317 -16.39 2.39 29.80
N ASP A 318 -16.08 2.66 31.07
CA ASP A 318 -16.98 2.41 32.20
C ASP A 318 -18.19 3.37 32.14
N TYR A 319 -17.98 4.64 31.81
CA TYR A 319 -19.06 5.59 31.55
C TYR A 319 -20.00 5.16 30.42
N LEU A 320 -19.46 4.66 29.30
CA LEU A 320 -20.25 4.09 28.20
C LEU A 320 -21.07 2.86 28.67
N CYS A 321 -20.50 2.05 29.58
CA CYS A 321 -21.20 0.91 30.17
C CYS A 321 -22.34 1.34 31.12
N GLU A 322 -22.21 2.47 31.83
CA GLU A 322 -23.20 2.95 32.81
C GLU A 322 -24.37 3.71 32.17
N LYS A 323 -24.13 4.56 31.15
CA LYS A 323 -25.19 5.34 30.50
C LYS A 323 -25.95 4.60 29.39
N GLY A 324 -25.38 3.52 28.83
CA GLY A 324 -25.94 2.81 27.68
C GLY A 324 -26.78 1.59 28.06
N ARG A 325 -28.09 1.63 27.78
CA ARG A 325 -28.83 0.41 27.40
C ARG A 325 -28.31 -0.10 26.04
N ASN A 326 -27.09 -0.61 25.96
CA ASN A 326 -26.58 -1.52 24.92
C ASN A 326 -25.08 -1.79 25.12
N ARG A 327 -24.71 -3.06 25.35
CA ARG A 327 -23.33 -3.59 25.34
C ARG A 327 -22.62 -3.50 23.97
N GLN A 328 -23.14 -2.71 23.02
CA GLN A 328 -22.65 -2.63 21.64
C GLN A 328 -21.65 -1.48 21.42
N LEU A 329 -21.60 -0.51 22.34
CA LEU A 329 -20.73 0.68 22.24
C LEU A 329 -19.49 0.62 23.14
N SER A 330 -19.45 -0.30 24.11
CA SER A 330 -18.26 -0.50 24.95
C SER A 330 -17.22 -1.36 24.26
N PHE A 331 -15.96 -1.16 24.63
CA PHE A 331 -14.81 -1.86 24.05
C PHE A 331 -14.15 -2.77 25.09
N ASP A 332 -13.48 -3.82 24.61
CA ASP A 332 -12.76 -4.74 25.48
C ASP A 332 -11.41 -4.17 25.93
N SER A 333 -10.81 -4.78 26.96
CA SER A 333 -9.52 -4.33 27.48
C SER A 333 -8.39 -4.43 26.44
N LYS A 334 -8.52 -5.31 25.44
CA LYS A 334 -7.52 -5.48 24.37
C LYS A 334 -7.54 -4.30 23.41
N PHE A 335 -8.72 -3.77 23.11
CA PHE A 335 -8.84 -2.55 22.31
C PHE A 335 -8.21 -1.36 23.04
N ILE A 336 -8.46 -1.21 24.35
CA ILE A 336 -7.83 -0.15 25.16
C ILE A 336 -6.31 -0.28 25.14
N ASP A 337 -5.76 -1.47 25.36
CA ASP A 337 -4.32 -1.72 25.29
C ASP A 337 -3.75 -1.37 23.89
N CYS A 338 -4.44 -1.81 22.83
CA CYS A 338 -4.07 -1.53 21.44
C CYS A 338 -4.10 -0.02 21.14
N LEU A 339 -5.11 0.69 21.66
CA LEU A 339 -5.24 2.14 21.49
C LEU A 339 -4.10 2.88 22.17
N VAL A 340 -3.77 2.53 23.43
CA VAL A 340 -2.63 3.11 24.17
C VAL A 340 -1.31 2.84 23.46
N GLU A 341 -1.09 1.62 22.94
CA GLU A 341 0.13 1.29 22.20
C GLU A 341 0.30 2.10 20.90
N ASN A 342 -0.81 2.56 20.30
CA ASN A 342 -0.80 3.27 19.02
C ASN A 342 -1.11 4.77 19.18
N VAL A 343 -1.36 5.28 20.39
CA VAL A 343 -1.92 6.62 20.64
C VAL A 343 -1.03 7.76 20.10
N SER A 344 0.29 7.55 20.08
CA SER A 344 1.24 8.49 19.45
C SER A 344 0.98 8.72 17.95
N PHE A 345 0.16 7.88 17.32
CA PHE A 345 -0.08 7.87 15.88
C PHE A 345 -1.56 8.07 15.50
N VAL A 346 -2.44 8.38 16.47
CA VAL A 346 -3.90 8.50 16.27
C VAL A 346 -4.29 9.96 16.10
N PHE A 347 -4.47 10.47 14.87
CA PHE A 347 -4.72 11.91 14.65
C PHE A 347 -6.14 12.22 14.13
N CYS A 348 -6.95 11.20 13.88
CA CYS A 348 -8.34 11.35 13.45
C CYS A 348 -9.19 10.16 13.91
N GLU A 349 -10.52 10.32 13.85
CA GLU A 349 -11.49 9.26 14.18
C GLU A 349 -11.24 7.96 13.38
N ASP A 350 -10.88 8.10 12.09
CA ASP A 350 -10.59 6.97 11.21
C ASP A 350 -9.40 6.12 11.68
N ASP A 351 -8.42 6.72 12.38
CA ASP A 351 -7.30 5.98 12.97
C ASP A 351 -7.78 5.08 14.12
N ILE A 352 -8.78 5.53 14.90
CA ILE A 352 -9.38 4.80 16.03
C ILE A 352 -10.27 3.67 15.50
N ILE A 353 -11.08 3.96 14.48
CA ILE A 353 -11.93 2.95 13.80
C ILE A 353 -11.06 1.85 13.19
N SER A 354 -9.92 2.23 12.60
CA SER A 354 -8.94 1.30 12.06
C SER A 354 -8.27 0.39 13.11
N LEU A 355 -8.37 0.70 14.41
CA LEU A 355 -7.91 -0.13 15.52
C LEU A 355 -8.95 -1.18 15.96
N GLY A 356 -10.16 -1.13 15.41
CA GLY A 356 -11.22 -2.11 15.65
C GLY A 356 -12.48 -1.56 16.30
N LEU A 357 -12.59 -0.24 16.48
CA LEU A 357 -13.83 0.39 16.92
C LEU A 357 -14.81 0.47 15.73
N LEU A 358 -16.04 -0.03 15.92
CA LEU A 358 -17.04 -0.13 14.84
C LEU A 358 -17.95 1.11 14.74
N ASP A 359 -17.85 2.04 15.69
CA ASP A 359 -18.75 3.20 15.81
C ASP A 359 -17.94 4.50 15.83
N HIS A 360 -18.47 5.53 15.16
CA HIS A 360 -17.87 6.86 15.04
C HIS A 360 -18.10 7.71 16.29
N ASP A 361 -19.22 7.55 16.99
CA ASP A 361 -19.55 8.41 18.14
C ASP A 361 -18.51 8.28 19.27
N PRO A 362 -18.09 7.07 19.70
CA PRO A 362 -17.02 6.92 20.69
C PRO A 362 -15.64 7.27 20.14
N ALA A 363 -15.43 7.19 18.81
CA ALA A 363 -14.15 7.53 18.19
C ALA A 363 -13.84 9.02 18.37
N LYS A 364 -14.86 9.87 18.26
CA LYS A 364 -14.71 11.31 18.45
C LYS A 364 -14.33 11.67 19.89
N GLU A 365 -15.04 11.11 20.87
CA GLU A 365 -14.77 11.35 22.30
C GLU A 365 -13.38 10.80 22.70
N ILE A 366 -12.96 9.65 22.15
CA ILE A 366 -11.59 9.14 22.31
C ILE A 366 -10.55 10.10 21.74
N LEU A 367 -10.80 10.68 20.56
CA LEU A 367 -9.87 11.63 19.95
C LEU A 367 -9.74 12.91 20.80
N GLU A 368 -10.85 13.41 21.34
CA GLU A 368 -10.86 14.56 22.27
C GLU A 368 -10.04 14.26 23.53
N LEU A 369 -10.20 13.09 24.15
CA LEU A 369 -9.39 12.66 25.29
C LEU A 369 -7.88 12.60 24.97
N ILE A 370 -7.55 12.17 23.75
CA ILE A 370 -6.15 12.11 23.30
C ILE A 370 -5.56 13.52 23.16
N GLU A 371 -6.33 14.46 22.63
CA GLU A 371 -5.92 15.86 22.45
C GLU A 371 -5.79 16.60 23.79
N GLU A 372 -6.68 16.33 24.75
CA GLU A 372 -6.60 16.90 26.10
C GLU A 372 -5.29 16.50 26.81
N VAL A 373 -4.94 15.22 26.81
CA VAL A 373 -3.72 14.73 27.46
C VAL A 373 -2.44 15.13 26.71
N ASP A 374 -2.53 15.36 25.40
CA ASP A 374 -1.41 15.89 24.61
C ASP A 374 -1.14 17.37 24.95
N MET A 375 -2.20 18.18 25.12
CA MET A 375 -2.11 19.61 25.46
C MET A 375 -1.83 19.88 26.93
N GLU A 376 -2.22 19.01 27.84
CA GLU A 376 -1.83 19.10 29.25
C GLU A 376 -0.36 18.63 29.41
N PHE A 377 0.47 19.56 29.90
CA PHE A 377 1.91 19.45 30.20
C PHE A 377 2.89 19.66 29.04
#